data_AF-A0A847EK35-F1
#
_entry.id   AF-A0A847EK35-F1
#
_cell.length_a   1.000
_cell.length_b   1.000
_cell.length_c   1.000
_cell.angle_alpha   90.00
_cell.angle_beta   90.00
_cell.angle_gamma   90.00
#
_symmetry.space_group_name_H-M   'P 1'
#
loop_
_entity.id
_entity.type
_entity.pdbx_description
1 polymer ?
#
loop_
_entity_poly.entity_id
_entity_poly.type
_entity_poly.pdbx_seq_one_letter_code
_entity_poly.pdbx_strand_id
1 'polypeptide(L)'
;MSLLFNSGLPLPEIILLAAKSSGNKVITEGLLNVHSGMVRGEGISGPMSQNKLFLPMMVQMVKVGEETGSLDKTLIAVANSFETEGEEKMKSMIGLIQPTMTIVIGGVVGGIAMVLMSAMTSMYGQGF
;
A
#
# COMPACT_ATOMS: atom_id res chain seq x y z
N MET A 1 10.51 13.80 -6.21
CA MET A 1 10.79 14.52 -4.94
C MET A 1 12.28 14.79 -4.73
N SER A 2 13.15 13.81 -4.93
CA SER A 2 14.61 13.91 -4.69
C SER A 2 15.33 14.98 -5.54
N LEU A 3 14.81 15.31 -6.73
CA LEU A 3 15.35 16.38 -7.59
C LEU A 3 14.94 17.80 -7.17
N LEU A 4 13.78 17.94 -6.50
CA LEU A 4 13.20 19.24 -6.11
C LEU A 4 13.79 19.78 -4.80
N PHE A 5 14.30 18.90 -3.95
CA PHE A 5 14.97 19.29 -2.71
C PHE A 5 16.36 19.89 -2.95
N ASN A 6 17.06 19.40 -3.97
CA ASN A 6 18.35 19.93 -4.38
C ASN A 6 18.24 21.30 -5.09
N SER A 7 17.03 21.84 -5.24
CA SER A 7 16.73 23.11 -5.92
C SER A 7 16.76 24.34 -5.01
N GLY A 8 16.95 24.16 -3.69
CA GLY A 8 16.91 25.26 -2.72
C GLY A 8 15.52 25.85 -2.47
N LEU A 9 14.45 25.17 -2.92
CA LEU A 9 13.07 25.57 -2.69
C LEU A 9 12.63 25.20 -1.27
N PRO A 10 11.85 26.05 -0.59
CA PRO A 10 11.26 25.71 0.69
C PRO A 10 10.42 24.42 0.60
N LEU A 11 10.60 23.55 1.59
CA LEU A 11 9.89 22.29 1.76
C LEU A 11 8.37 22.34 1.51
N PRO A 12 7.62 23.34 2.02
CA PRO A 12 6.19 23.49 1.72
C PRO A 12 5.89 23.63 0.22
N GLU A 13 6.69 24.39 -0.53
CA GLU A 13 6.49 24.57 -1.97
C GLU A 13 6.68 23.26 -2.74
N ILE A 14 7.65 22.46 -2.31
CA ILE A 14 7.92 21.13 -2.87
C ILE A 14 6.70 20.21 -2.70
N ILE A 15 6.09 20.19 -1.51
CA ILE A 15 4.89 19.38 -1.25
C ILE A 15 3.69 19.89 -2.06
N LEU A 16 3.52 21.20 -2.18
CA LEU A 16 2.44 21.78 -2.99
C LEU A 16 2.57 21.39 -4.47
N LEU A 17 3.79 21.37 -5.00
CA LEU A 17 4.06 20.92 -6.36
C LEU A 17 3.81 19.41 -6.51
N ALA A 18 4.18 18.61 -5.50
CA ALA A 18 3.87 17.18 -5.43
C ALA A 18 2.36 16.92 -5.54
N ALA A 19 1.59 17.67 -4.75
CA ALA A 19 0.13 17.55 -4.68
C ALA A 19 -0.53 17.84 -6.03
N LYS A 20 -0.03 18.85 -6.76
CA LYS A 20 -0.49 19.21 -8.10
C LYS A 20 -0.11 18.17 -9.16
N SER A 21 1.06 17.53 -9.01
CA SER A 21 1.57 16.53 -9.95
C SER A 21 0.91 15.15 -9.81
N SER A 22 0.36 14.84 -8.63
CA SER A 22 -0.13 13.48 -8.32
C SER A 22 -1.28 12.97 -9.20
N GLY A 23 -2.11 13.84 -9.78
CA GLY A 23 -3.27 13.45 -10.60
C GLY A 23 -4.41 12.70 -9.87
N ASN A 24 -4.22 12.29 -8.61
CA ASN A 24 -5.19 11.58 -7.78
C ASN A 24 -5.69 12.48 -6.65
N LYS A 25 -7.00 12.73 -6.61
CA LYS A 25 -7.65 13.61 -5.63
C LYS A 25 -7.34 13.21 -4.17
N VAL A 26 -7.31 11.90 -3.86
CA VAL A 26 -7.05 11.40 -2.51
C VAL A 26 -5.62 11.71 -2.08
N ILE A 27 -4.65 11.49 -2.98
CA ILE A 27 -3.23 11.80 -2.71
C ILE A 27 -3.02 13.32 -2.60
N THR A 28 -3.63 14.10 -3.49
CA THR A 28 -3.59 15.56 -3.44
C THR A 28 -4.13 16.09 -2.12
N GLU A 29 -5.29 15.62 -1.65
CA GLU A 29 -5.86 16.01 -0.36
C GLU A 29 -4.94 15.65 0.82
N GLY A 30 -4.31 14.46 0.77
CA GLY A 30 -3.36 14.07 1.81
C GLY A 30 -2.10 14.95 1.85
N LEU A 31 -1.54 15.28 0.70
CA LEU A 31 -0.38 16.17 0.60
C LEU A 31 -0.73 17.61 0.98
N LEU A 32 -1.93 18.09 0.65
CA LEU A 32 -2.41 19.42 1.07
C LEU A 32 -2.63 19.52 2.59
N ASN A 33 -3.07 18.44 3.23
CA ASN A 33 -3.18 18.38 4.69
C ASN A 33 -1.78 18.51 5.33
N VAL A 34 -0.80 17.75 4.83
CA VAL A 34 0.59 17.85 5.27
C VAL A 34 1.15 19.25 5.07
N HIS A 35 0.95 19.84 3.89
CA HIS A 35 1.34 21.22 3.61
C HIS A 35 0.73 22.21 4.62
N SER A 36 -0.57 22.10 4.90
CA SER A 36 -1.25 22.97 5.85
C SER A 36 -0.67 22.85 7.26
N GLY A 37 -0.37 21.63 7.72
CA GLY A 37 0.24 21.42 9.04
C GLY A 37 1.65 22.01 9.12
N MET A 38 2.45 21.89 8.06
CA MET A 38 3.77 22.52 7.99
C MET A 38 3.71 24.05 8.09
N VAL A 39 2.77 24.69 7.37
CA VAL A 39 2.58 26.15 7.43
C VAL A 39 2.14 26.60 8.82
N ARG A 40 1.44 25.75 9.57
CA ARG A 40 1.03 26.00 10.97
C ARG A 40 2.13 25.71 12.00
N GLY A 41 3.28 25.17 11.59
CA GLY A 41 4.38 24.83 12.48
C GLY A 41 4.21 23.49 13.21
N GLU A 42 3.31 22.62 12.76
CA GLU A 42 3.07 21.30 13.36
C GLU A 42 4.11 20.24 12.94
N GLY A 43 5.03 20.62 12.04
CA GLY A 43 5.95 19.69 11.38
C GLY A 43 5.27 18.90 10.25
N ILE A 44 5.94 17.84 9.83
CA ILE A 44 5.58 16.95 8.71
C ILE A 44 5.02 15.64 9.25
N SER A 45 5.69 15.05 10.25
CA SER A 45 5.33 13.74 10.81
C SER A 45 3.94 13.75 11.48
N GLY A 46 3.57 14.84 12.16
CA GLY A 46 2.26 15.00 12.78
C GLY A 46 1.11 14.89 11.78
N PRO A 47 1.04 15.76 10.76
CA PRO A 47 0.04 15.67 9.69
C PRO A 47 0.07 14.35 8.91
N MET A 48 1.26 13.78 8.66
CA MET A 48 1.36 12.47 8.01
C MET A 48 0.70 11.36 8.84
N SER A 49 0.86 11.39 10.18
CA SER A 49 0.29 10.37 11.08
C SER A 49 -1.24 10.33 11.08
N GLN A 50 -1.89 11.44 10.73
CA GLN A 50 -3.35 11.57 10.70
C GLN A 50 -3.96 11.01 9.40
N ASN A 51 -3.13 10.69 8.41
CA ASN A 51 -3.59 10.25 7.10
C ASN A 51 -3.16 8.81 6.79
N LYS A 52 -4.14 7.96 6.51
CA LYS A 52 -3.94 6.52 6.20
C LYS A 52 -3.13 6.26 4.92
N LEU A 53 -2.91 7.28 4.10
CA LEU A 53 -2.05 7.19 2.93
C LEU A 53 -0.58 6.97 3.28
N PHE A 54 -0.14 7.48 4.44
CA PHE A 54 1.24 7.35 4.87
C PHE A 54 1.39 6.17 5.82
N LEU A 55 2.36 5.30 5.52
CA LEU A 55 2.59 4.09 6.29
C LEU A 55 3.25 4.45 7.63
N PRO A 56 2.95 3.75 8.73
CA PRO A 56 3.49 4.09 10.06
C PRO A 56 5.02 4.18 10.09
N MET A 57 5.71 3.31 9.34
CA MET A 57 7.16 3.33 9.20
C MET A 57 7.66 4.64 8.56
N MET A 58 6.99 5.12 7.51
CA MET A 58 7.32 6.39 6.85
C MET A 58 7.19 7.56 7.83
N VAL A 59 6.11 7.60 8.60
CA VAL A 59 5.86 8.64 9.61
C VAL A 59 6.99 8.68 10.65
N GLN A 60 7.44 7.50 11.12
CA GLN A 60 8.54 7.41 12.08
C GLN A 60 9.88 7.88 11.48
N MET A 61 10.18 7.50 10.25
CA MET A 61 11.41 7.93 9.58
C MET A 61 11.44 9.45 9.37
N VAL A 62 10.30 10.04 8.98
CA VAL A 62 10.18 11.51 8.89
C VAL A 62 10.34 12.14 10.27
N LYS A 63 9.69 11.60 11.31
CA LYS A 63 9.81 12.12 12.68
C LYS A 63 11.26 12.17 13.17
N VAL A 64 12.01 11.08 12.97
CA VAL A 64 13.45 11.03 13.30
C VAL A 64 14.23 12.06 12.46
N GLY A 65 13.87 12.22 11.19
CA GLY A 65 14.45 13.24 10.30
C GLY A 65 14.20 14.67 10.76
N GLU A 66 13.00 14.96 11.24
CA GLU A 66 12.62 16.26 11.80
C GLU A 66 13.38 16.56 13.09
N GLU A 67 13.41 15.62 14.03
CA GLU A 67 14.08 15.78 15.34
C GLU A 67 15.61 15.95 15.20
N THR A 68 16.20 15.30 14.20
CA THR A 68 17.65 15.34 13.95
C THR A 68 18.07 16.38 12.91
N GLY A 69 17.13 17.14 12.35
CA GLY A 69 17.37 18.10 11.26
C GLY A 69 17.89 17.45 9.97
N SER A 70 17.73 16.13 9.81
CA SER A 70 18.24 15.33 8.68
C SER A 70 17.13 14.90 7.72
N LEU A 71 16.21 15.84 7.42
CA LEU A 71 15.06 15.61 6.55
C LEU A 71 15.46 15.16 5.12
N ASP A 72 16.54 15.71 4.57
CA ASP A 72 17.03 15.34 3.23
C ASP A 72 17.29 13.84 3.08
N LYS A 73 18.02 13.27 4.04
CA LYS A 73 18.40 11.85 4.03
C LYS A 73 17.21 10.94 4.34
N THR A 74 16.37 11.37 5.27
CA THR A 74 15.22 10.56 5.71
C THR A 74 14.10 10.54 4.68
N LEU A 75 13.85 11.63 3.95
CA LEU A 75 12.86 11.64 2.87
C LEU A 75 13.25 10.74 1.69
N ILE A 76 14.55 10.60 1.39
CA ILE A 76 15.05 9.62 0.42
C ILE A 76 14.78 8.20 0.92
N ALA A 77 15.08 7.92 2.19
CA ALA A 77 14.84 6.62 2.77
C ALA A 77 13.34 6.28 2.81
N VAL A 78 12.48 7.25 3.11
CA VAL A 78 11.01 7.12 3.07
C VAL A 78 10.50 6.80 1.66
N ALA A 79 11.05 7.43 0.62
CA ALA A 79 10.70 7.12 -0.76
C ALA A 79 11.05 5.67 -1.12
N ASN A 80 12.26 5.22 -0.79
CA ASN A 80 12.70 3.84 -1.02
C ASN A 80 11.85 2.82 -0.25
N SER A 81 11.50 3.12 1.01
CA SER A 81 10.61 2.26 1.80
C SER A 81 9.22 2.17 1.18
N PHE A 82 8.66 3.28 0.68
CA PHE A 82 7.35 3.27 0.03
C PHE A 82 7.33 2.44 -1.27
N GLU A 83 8.39 2.54 -2.08
CA GLU A 83 8.56 1.70 -3.27
C GLU A 83 8.64 0.22 -2.89
N THR A 84 9.48 -0.12 -1.91
CA THR A 84 9.65 -1.49 -1.40
C THR A 84 8.32 -2.08 -0.90
N GLU A 85 7.57 -1.33 -0.09
CA GLU A 85 6.30 -1.80 0.46
C GLU A 85 5.20 -1.92 -0.61
N GLY A 86 5.28 -1.10 -1.68
CA GLY A 86 4.48 -1.24 -2.88
C GLY A 86 4.77 -2.53 -3.64
N GLU A 87 6.04 -2.85 -3.85
CA GLU A 87 6.49 -4.10 -4.48
C GLU A 87 6.08 -5.34 -3.65
N GLU A 88 6.23 -5.28 -2.33
CA GLU A 88 5.82 -6.37 -1.44
C GLU A 88 4.31 -6.62 -1.49
N LYS A 89 3.50 -5.55 -1.50
CA LYS A 89 2.04 -5.68 -1.66
C LYS A 89 1.67 -6.29 -3.00
N MET A 90 2.31 -5.86 -4.08
CA MET A 90 2.11 -6.43 -5.41
C MET A 90 2.47 -7.92 -5.42
N LYS A 91 3.62 -8.29 -4.86
CA LYS A 91 4.07 -9.68 -4.77
C LYS A 91 3.12 -10.53 -3.93
N SER A 92 2.62 -10.00 -2.82
CA SER A 92 1.63 -10.67 -1.98
C SER A 92 0.32 -10.92 -2.74
N MET A 93 -0.18 -9.91 -3.47
CA MET A 93 -1.37 -10.08 -4.31
C MET A 93 -1.18 -11.15 -5.39
N ILE A 94 -0.02 -11.19 -6.05
CA ILE A 94 0.32 -12.24 -7.01
C ILE A 94 0.41 -13.61 -6.28
N GLY A 95 0.98 -13.64 -5.08
CA GLY A 95 1.08 -14.85 -4.25
C GLY A 95 -0.27 -15.47 -3.90
N LEU A 96 -1.34 -14.67 -3.80
CA LEU A 96 -2.71 -15.15 -3.57
C LEU A 96 -3.33 -15.88 -4.78
N ILE A 97 -2.73 -15.79 -5.97
CA ILE A 97 -3.21 -16.49 -7.17
C ILE A 97 -3.12 -18.01 -6.97
N GLN A 98 -2.01 -18.51 -6.41
CA GLN A 98 -1.81 -19.95 -6.18
C GLN A 98 -2.88 -20.58 -5.27
N PRO A 99 -3.15 -20.08 -4.03
CA PRO A 99 -4.20 -20.64 -3.19
C PRO A 99 -5.58 -20.52 -3.82
N THR A 100 -5.86 -19.43 -4.55
CA THR A 100 -7.13 -19.26 -5.27
C THR A 100 -7.31 -20.35 -6.34
N MET A 101 -6.27 -20.61 -7.13
CA MET A 101 -6.28 -21.69 -8.14
C MET A 101 -6.48 -23.06 -7.50
N THR A 102 -5.81 -23.35 -6.37
CA THR A 102 -5.98 -24.62 -5.65
C THR A 102 -7.41 -24.82 -5.17
N ILE A 103 -8.06 -23.79 -4.64
CA ILE A 103 -9.47 -23.86 -4.21
C ILE A 103 -10.38 -24.15 -5.41
N VAL A 104 -10.16 -23.48 -6.55
CA VAL A 104 -10.95 -23.70 -7.77
C VAL A 104 -10.79 -25.15 -8.27
N ILE A 105 -9.56 -25.64 -8.38
CA ILE A 105 -9.29 -27.02 -8.84
C ILE A 105 -9.88 -28.03 -7.85
N GLY A 106 -9.66 -27.82 -6.55
CA GLY A 106 -10.23 -28.66 -5.49
C GLY A 106 -11.75 -28.72 -5.55
N GLY A 107 -12.41 -27.59 -5.82
CA GLY A 107 -13.86 -27.52 -6.03
C GLY A 107 -14.33 -28.33 -7.23
N VAL A 108 -13.63 -28.24 -8.37
CA VAL A 108 -13.97 -29.00 -9.59
C VAL A 108 -13.80 -30.51 -9.34
N VAL A 109 -12.67 -30.94 -8.80
CA VAL A 109 -12.38 -32.35 -8.54
C VAL A 109 -13.34 -32.90 -7.48
N GLY A 110 -13.59 -32.14 -6.40
CA GLY A 110 -14.56 -32.50 -5.37
C GLY A 110 -15.98 -32.62 -5.93
N GLY A 111 -16.38 -31.71 -6.82
CA GLY A 111 -17.66 -31.77 -7.53
C GLY A 111 -17.80 -33.05 -8.36
N ILE A 112 -16.79 -33.39 -9.15
CA ILE A 112 -16.78 -34.62 -9.94
C ILE A 112 -16.88 -35.85 -9.03
N ALA A 113 -16.12 -35.89 -7.94
CA ALA A 113 -16.16 -37.02 -7.00
C ALA A 113 -17.55 -37.20 -6.36
N MET A 114 -18.21 -36.11 -5.98
CA MET A 114 -19.59 -36.16 -5.44
C MET A 114 -20.58 -36.73 -6.46
N VAL A 115 -20.49 -36.30 -7.73
CA VAL A 115 -21.34 -36.84 -8.80
C VAL A 115 -21.11 -38.34 -8.98
N LEU A 116 -19.85 -38.77 -9.07
CA LEU A 116 -19.51 -40.19 -9.22
C LEU A 116 -20.00 -41.04 -8.05
N MET A 117 -19.82 -40.57 -6.82
CA MET A 117 -20.33 -41.26 -5.62
C MET A 117 -21.85 -41.37 -5.64
N SER A 118 -22.57 -40.29 -5.98
CA SER A 118 -24.04 -40.31 -6.07
C SER A 118 -24.56 -41.25 -7.17
N ALA A 119 -23.88 -41.29 -8.32
CA ALA A 119 -24.22 -42.20 -9.40
C ALA A 119 -24.00 -43.66 -8.98
N MET A 120 -22.87 -43.94 -8.32
CA MET A 120 -22.53 -45.26 -7.81
C MET A 120 -23.56 -45.75 -6.78
N THR A 121 -23.92 -44.92 -5.79
CA THR A 121 -24.93 -45.29 -4.78
C THR A 121 -26.31 -45.50 -5.40
N SER A 122 -26.68 -44.72 -6.42
CA SER A 122 -27.94 -44.92 -7.15
C SER A 122 -27.99 -46.25 -7.91
N MET A 123 -26.85 -46.71 -8.44
CA MET A 123 -26.73 -47.97 -9.17
C MET A 123 -26.78 -49.18 -8.24
N TYR A 124 -26.08 -49.14 -7.09
CA TYR A 124 -26.14 -50.21 -6.10
C TYR A 124 -27.46 -50.25 -5.33
N GLY A 125 -28.18 -49.13 -5.24
CA GLY A 125 -29.49 -49.03 -4.61
C GLY A 125 -30.66 -49.66 -5.41
N GLN A 126 -30.48 -49.96 -6.71
CA GLN A 126 -31.49 -50.62 -7.55
C GLN A 126 -31.36 -52.15 -7.60
N GLY A 127 -30.47 -52.74 -6.77
CA GLY A 127 -30.20 -54.18 -6.73
C GLY A 127 -30.98 -55.01 -5.70
N PHE A 128 -31.99 -54.45 -5.03
CA PHE A 128 -32.89 -55.17 -4.11
C PHE A 128 -34.36 -54.81 -4.36
#